data_AF-A0A970UX79-F1
#
_entry.id   AF-A0A970UX79-F1
#
_cell.length_a   1.000
_cell.length_b   1.000
_cell.length_c   1.000
_cell.angle_alpha   90.00
_cell.angle_beta   90.00
_cell.angle_gamma   90.00
#
_symmetry.space_group_name_H-M   'P 1'
#
loop_
_entity.id
_entity.type
_entity.pdbx_description
1 polymer ?
#
loop_
_entity_poly.entity_id
_entity_poly.type
_entity_poly.pdbx_seq_one_letter_code
_entity_poly.pdbx_strand_id
1 'polypeptide(L)'
;MTKQVLRETLSQLHEVLGESIKNYGKDLDMLIPMYSVIKVQGKLSEETERILPVLEIVAVIELSMIELNAYMRALILLDDDLLKQTYLVNINRVVAEAVKALFGYKKDENLSLWKSFYTFYILPDPSKHNLASQIEHDVKRMWGQHISWSDRNITTHFDRDVRKVADKYLKITDEYKEVKKVNAYLKIIGQLKQFVFPEYTLIKNFWYANPVDVIDIIKILDSYLGKDEKIRSCVNEIYFYNTKQLKQ
;
A
#
# COMPACT_ATOMS: atom_id res chain seq x y z
N MET A 1 -9.66 -27.69 -5.92
CA MET A 1 -9.45 -26.51 -6.78
C MET A 1 -9.17 -25.24 -5.96
N THR A 2 -9.95 -24.94 -4.91
CA THR A 2 -9.81 -23.70 -4.10
C THR A 2 -8.46 -23.54 -3.39
N LYS A 3 -7.91 -24.62 -2.78
CA LYS A 3 -6.60 -24.57 -2.09
C LYS A 3 -5.42 -24.22 -3.01
N GLN A 4 -5.49 -24.57 -4.30
CA GLN A 4 -4.43 -24.22 -5.25
C GLN A 4 -4.45 -22.72 -5.58
N VAL A 5 -5.63 -22.17 -5.89
CA VAL A 5 -5.80 -20.74 -6.16
C VAL A 5 -5.39 -19.90 -4.95
N LEU A 6 -5.74 -20.33 -3.73
CA LEU A 6 -5.29 -19.68 -2.49
C LEU A 6 -3.76 -19.63 -2.36
N ARG A 7 -3.08 -20.73 -2.71
CA ARG A 7 -1.60 -20.80 -2.69
C ARG A 7 -0.98 -19.92 -3.78
N GLU A 8 -1.56 -19.89 -4.97
CA GLU A 8 -1.12 -19.01 -6.06
C GLU A 8 -1.28 -17.53 -5.67
N THR A 9 -2.43 -17.15 -5.08
CA THR A 9 -2.63 -15.79 -4.55
C THR A 9 -1.67 -15.46 -3.41
N LEU A 10 -1.38 -16.41 -2.51
CA LEU A 10 -0.36 -16.21 -1.46
C LEU A 10 1.04 -16.02 -2.07
N SER A 11 1.36 -16.73 -3.15
CA SER A 11 2.60 -16.53 -3.89
C SER A 11 2.66 -15.15 -4.54
N GLN A 12 1.58 -14.72 -5.19
CA GLN A 12 1.47 -13.38 -5.79
C GLN A 12 1.56 -12.28 -4.72
N LEU A 13 0.99 -12.48 -3.53
CA LEU A 13 1.14 -11.58 -2.38
C LEU A 13 2.61 -11.35 -2.02
N HIS A 14 3.44 -12.40 -2.04
CA HIS A 14 4.88 -12.26 -1.80
C HIS A 14 5.61 -11.65 -3.00
N GLU A 15 5.28 -12.08 -4.22
CA GLU A 15 5.94 -11.63 -5.46
C GLU A 15 5.70 -10.15 -5.75
N VAL A 16 4.47 -9.67 -5.58
CA VAL A 16 4.09 -8.28 -5.82
C VAL A 16 4.91 -7.33 -4.95
N LEU A 17 5.44 -7.77 -3.81
CA LEU A 17 6.36 -7.01 -2.95
C LEU A 17 7.83 -7.43 -3.08
N GLY A 18 8.13 -8.53 -3.76
CA GLY A 18 9.47 -9.11 -3.83
C GLY A 18 10.02 -9.62 -2.49
N GLU A 19 9.17 -9.81 -1.47
CA GLU A 19 9.63 -9.83 -0.08
C GLU A 19 8.94 -10.87 0.83
N SER A 20 9.59 -11.15 1.97
CA SER A 20 9.01 -11.94 3.06
C SER A 20 8.33 -11.01 4.07
N ILE A 21 7.34 -11.50 4.83
CA ILE A 21 6.65 -10.73 5.89
C ILE A 21 7.62 -10.00 6.84
N LYS A 22 8.81 -10.58 7.08
CA LYS A 22 9.84 -9.97 7.93
C LYS A 22 10.38 -8.65 7.37
N ASN A 23 10.32 -8.45 6.06
CA ASN A 23 10.77 -7.21 5.42
C ASN A 23 9.68 -6.13 5.51
N TYR A 24 8.39 -6.48 5.39
CA TYR A 24 7.26 -5.55 5.64
C TYR A 24 7.33 -4.94 7.04
N GLY A 25 7.62 -5.77 8.05
CA GLY A 25 7.82 -5.30 9.42
C GLY A 25 8.96 -4.28 9.55
N LYS A 26 10.10 -4.53 8.90
CA LYS A 26 11.25 -3.61 8.92
C LYS A 26 10.95 -2.29 8.24
N ASP A 27 10.20 -2.31 7.14
CA ASP A 27 9.82 -1.08 6.45
C ASP A 27 8.86 -0.27 7.31
N LEU A 28 7.86 -0.89 7.95
CA LEU A 28 6.96 -0.19 8.88
C LEU A 28 7.66 0.36 10.13
N ASP A 29 8.61 -0.38 10.70
CA ASP A 29 9.43 0.05 11.84
C ASP A 29 10.18 1.36 11.54
N MET A 30 10.42 1.66 10.27
CA MET A 30 11.07 2.87 9.80
C MET A 30 10.07 3.95 9.36
N LEU A 31 9.03 3.54 8.64
CA LEU A 31 8.02 4.41 8.08
C LEU A 31 7.25 5.16 9.17
N ILE A 32 6.91 4.47 10.27
CA ILE A 32 6.14 5.05 11.38
C ILE A 32 6.93 6.19 12.07
N PRO A 33 8.20 6.00 12.48
CA PRO A 33 9.02 7.10 12.97
C PRO A 33 9.16 8.26 11.98
N MET A 34 9.47 7.97 10.71
CA MET A 34 9.61 9.01 9.66
C MET A 34 8.34 9.85 9.53
N TYR A 35 7.18 9.18 9.43
CA TYR A 35 5.88 9.84 9.36
C TYR A 35 5.62 10.69 10.60
N SER A 36 5.92 10.19 11.80
CA SER A 36 5.71 10.92 13.05
C SER A 36 6.54 12.21 13.11
N VAL A 37 7.81 12.16 12.69
CA VAL A 37 8.69 13.33 12.70
C VAL A 37 8.22 14.36 11.69
N ILE A 38 7.94 13.95 10.45
CA ILE A 38 7.47 14.83 9.37
C ILE A 38 6.16 15.52 9.75
N LYS A 39 5.24 14.80 10.40
CA LYS A 39 3.95 15.34 10.84
C LYS A 39 4.07 16.30 12.04
N VAL A 40 4.99 16.03 12.97
CA VAL A 40 5.18 16.84 14.19
C VAL A 40 6.03 18.09 13.94
N GLN A 41 7.04 18.02 13.06
CA GLN A 41 7.91 19.15 12.72
C GLN A 41 7.27 20.17 11.75
N GLY A 42 5.98 20.01 11.43
CA GLY A 42 5.23 20.78 10.46
C GLY A 42 5.36 22.30 10.59
N LYS A 43 6.31 22.87 9.85
CA LYS A 43 5.98 23.97 8.95
C LYS A 43 5.54 23.32 7.65
N LEU A 44 4.27 23.46 7.31
CA LEU A 44 3.66 23.05 6.04
C LEU A 44 4.42 23.75 4.90
N SER A 45 5.51 23.13 4.49
CA SER A 45 6.28 23.48 3.31
C SER A 45 5.80 22.59 2.18
N GLU A 46 5.85 23.08 0.94
CA GLU A 46 5.38 22.34 -0.25
C GLU A 46 6.05 20.96 -0.36
N GLU A 47 7.26 20.83 0.18
CA GLU A 47 8.04 19.59 0.17
C GLU A 47 7.51 18.54 1.15
N THR A 48 6.95 18.97 2.28
CA THR A 48 6.26 18.06 3.21
C THR A 48 5.00 17.50 2.57
N GLU A 49 4.26 18.32 1.81
CA GLU A 49 3.07 17.90 1.07
C GLU A 49 3.39 16.92 -0.08
N ARG A 50 4.62 16.96 -0.61
CA ARG A 50 5.11 16.02 -1.63
C ARG A 50 5.49 14.66 -1.04
N ILE A 51 6.18 14.62 0.10
CA ILE A 51 6.71 13.38 0.70
C ILE A 51 5.59 12.55 1.35
N LEU A 52 4.64 13.21 2.02
CA LEU A 52 3.60 12.53 2.81
C LEU A 52 2.79 11.50 2.00
N PRO A 53 2.28 11.81 0.78
CA PRO A 53 1.57 10.83 -0.03
C PRO A 53 2.39 9.56 -0.33
N VAL A 54 3.70 9.68 -0.54
CA VAL A 54 4.58 8.52 -0.79
C VAL A 54 4.60 7.62 0.44
N LEU A 55 4.86 8.21 1.62
CA LEU A 55 4.91 7.48 2.89
C LEU A 55 3.57 6.83 3.23
N GLU A 56 2.48 7.59 3.11
CA GLU A 56 1.13 7.10 3.43
C GLU A 56 0.68 5.99 2.48
N ILE A 57 0.98 6.09 1.18
CA ILE A 57 0.68 5.02 0.22
C ILE A 57 1.46 3.75 0.56
N VAL A 58 2.77 3.85 0.83
CA VAL A 58 3.57 2.67 1.22
C VAL A 58 3.03 2.06 2.50
N ALA A 59 2.71 2.86 3.52
CA ALA A 59 2.12 2.37 4.76
C ALA A 59 0.80 1.60 4.53
N VAL A 60 -0.10 2.13 3.69
CA VAL A 60 -1.35 1.44 3.33
C VAL A 60 -1.06 0.12 2.61
N ILE A 61 -0.12 0.11 1.67
CA ILE A 61 0.30 -1.11 0.97
C ILE A 61 0.82 -2.13 1.98
N GLU A 62 1.83 -1.80 2.77
CA GLU A 62 2.48 -2.73 3.70
C GLU A 62 1.51 -3.30 4.73
N LEU A 63 0.71 -2.44 5.39
CA LEU A 63 -0.27 -2.87 6.40
C LEU A 63 -1.33 -3.81 5.80
N SER A 64 -1.88 -3.45 4.64
CA SER A 64 -2.87 -4.28 3.96
C SER A 64 -2.30 -5.65 3.57
N MET A 65 -1.02 -5.70 3.21
CA MET A 65 -0.35 -6.91 2.76
C MET A 65 -0.03 -7.85 3.92
N ILE A 66 0.38 -7.31 5.07
CA ILE A 66 0.54 -8.07 6.31
C ILE A 66 -0.80 -8.73 6.70
N GLU A 67 -1.88 -7.95 6.73
CA GLU A 67 -3.21 -8.48 7.08
C GLU A 67 -3.69 -9.54 6.07
N LEU A 68 -3.59 -9.27 4.77
CA LEU A 68 -3.99 -10.22 3.73
C LEU A 68 -3.17 -11.50 3.78
N ASN A 69 -1.85 -11.41 4.02
CA ASN A 69 -1.01 -12.59 4.14
C ASN A 69 -1.43 -13.47 5.32
N ALA A 70 -1.70 -12.85 6.48
CA ALA A 70 -2.16 -13.56 7.67
C ALA A 70 -3.51 -14.27 7.43
N TYR A 71 -4.50 -13.57 6.87
CA TYR A 71 -5.82 -14.13 6.62
C TYR A 71 -5.80 -15.21 5.52
N MET A 72 -5.04 -15.02 4.44
CA MET A 72 -4.91 -16.00 3.37
C MET A 72 -4.20 -17.29 3.84
N ARG A 73 -3.18 -17.18 4.71
CA ARG A 73 -2.57 -18.36 5.35
C ARG A 73 -3.57 -19.10 6.23
N ALA A 74 -4.36 -18.37 7.02
CA ALA A 74 -5.40 -18.96 7.86
C ALA A 74 -6.42 -19.75 7.03
N LEU A 75 -6.87 -19.21 5.89
CA LEU A 75 -7.79 -19.91 4.98
C LEU A 75 -7.23 -21.22 4.40
N ILE A 76 -5.91 -21.33 4.23
CA ILE A 76 -5.29 -22.56 3.72
C ILE A 76 -5.22 -23.64 4.81
N LEU A 77 -4.98 -23.22 6.06
CA LEU A 77 -4.67 -24.09 7.18
C LEU A 77 -5.90 -24.55 7.98
N LEU A 78 -6.96 -23.75 7.99
CA LEU A 78 -8.16 -24.03 8.78
C LEU A 78 -9.12 -24.94 8.03
N ASP A 79 -9.71 -25.88 8.75
CA ASP A 79 -10.78 -26.75 8.24
C ASP A 79 -12.18 -26.33 8.74
N ASP A 80 -12.27 -25.42 9.72
CA ASP A 80 -13.54 -24.89 10.24
C ASP A 80 -14.16 -23.83 9.33
N ASP A 81 -15.41 -24.04 8.91
CA ASP A 81 -16.10 -23.21 7.92
C ASP A 81 -16.53 -21.84 8.47
N LEU A 82 -16.87 -21.73 9.76
CA LEU A 82 -17.25 -20.46 10.37
C LEU A 82 -16.04 -19.55 10.54
N LEU A 83 -14.90 -20.13 10.93
CA LEU A 83 -13.63 -19.40 10.97
C LEU A 83 -13.20 -18.96 9.58
N LYS A 84 -13.32 -19.81 8.55
CA LYS A 84 -13.05 -19.40 7.16
C LYS A 84 -13.91 -18.22 6.72
N GLN A 85 -15.22 -18.25 6.99
CA GLN A 85 -16.11 -17.13 6.70
C GLN A 85 -15.65 -15.84 7.38
N THR A 86 -15.20 -15.92 8.62
CA THR A 86 -14.64 -14.77 9.35
C THR A 86 -13.42 -14.18 8.64
N TYR A 87 -12.49 -15.02 8.18
CA TYR A 87 -11.31 -14.56 7.43
C TYR A 87 -11.68 -13.97 6.07
N LEU A 88 -12.68 -14.51 5.38
CA LEU A 88 -13.16 -13.96 4.10
C LEU A 88 -13.83 -12.58 4.29
N VAL A 89 -14.60 -12.38 5.37
CA VAL A 89 -15.12 -11.05 5.73
C VAL A 89 -13.96 -10.08 5.98
N ASN A 90 -12.93 -10.50 6.70
CA ASN A 90 -11.78 -9.64 7.00
C ASN A 90 -10.96 -9.31 5.76
N ILE A 91 -10.75 -10.26 4.84
CA ILE A 91 -10.11 -10.00 3.54
C ILE A 91 -10.86 -8.91 2.76
N ASN A 92 -12.20 -9.00 2.70
CA ASN A 92 -13.02 -7.96 2.07
C ASN A 92 -12.81 -6.60 2.70
N ARG A 93 -12.82 -6.55 4.04
CA ARG A 93 -12.61 -5.31 4.79
C ARG A 93 -11.27 -4.70 4.41
N VAL A 94 -10.18 -5.47 4.49
CA VAL A 94 -8.82 -4.98 4.19
C VAL A 94 -8.74 -4.42 2.77
N VAL A 95 -9.22 -5.18 1.78
CA VAL A 95 -9.20 -4.74 0.38
C VAL A 95 -10.01 -3.46 0.18
N ALA A 96 -11.21 -3.37 0.76
CA ALA A 96 -12.07 -2.20 0.61
C ALA A 96 -11.49 -0.96 1.30
N GLU A 97 -10.93 -1.12 2.50
CA GLU A 97 -10.27 -0.04 3.25
C GLU A 97 -9.04 0.49 2.51
N ALA A 98 -8.17 -0.41 2.05
CA ALA A 98 -6.95 -0.03 1.34
C ALA A 98 -7.26 0.69 0.03
N VAL A 99 -8.18 0.15 -0.78
CA VAL A 99 -8.59 0.81 -2.03
C VAL A 99 -9.23 2.18 -1.77
N LYS A 100 -10.03 2.31 -0.71
CA LYS A 100 -10.61 3.60 -0.32
C LYS A 100 -9.53 4.61 0.08
N ALA A 101 -8.58 4.20 0.93
CA ALA A 101 -7.50 5.10 1.36
C ALA A 101 -6.66 5.56 0.17
N LEU A 102 -6.32 4.63 -0.73
CA LEU A 102 -5.50 4.91 -1.90
C LEU A 102 -6.22 5.80 -2.92
N PHE A 103 -7.47 5.50 -3.27
CA PHE A 103 -8.13 6.12 -4.43
C PHE A 103 -9.35 6.98 -4.10
N GLY A 104 -9.73 7.06 -2.82
CA GLY A 104 -10.97 7.69 -2.38
C GLY A 104 -12.21 6.87 -2.76
N TYR A 105 -13.39 7.35 -2.36
CA TYR A 105 -14.67 6.79 -2.81
C TYR A 105 -15.82 7.80 -2.64
N LYS A 106 -16.59 8.05 -3.71
CA LYS A 106 -17.73 8.99 -3.70
C LYS A 106 -17.36 10.34 -3.07
N LYS A 107 -17.95 10.67 -1.92
CA LYS A 107 -17.76 11.95 -1.22
C LYS A 107 -16.34 12.11 -0.66
N ASP A 108 -15.58 11.00 -0.56
CA ASP A 108 -14.21 10.98 -0.03
C ASP A 108 -13.14 11.01 -1.14
N GLU A 109 -13.50 11.27 -2.40
CA GLU A 109 -12.51 11.39 -3.50
C GLU A 109 -11.43 12.46 -3.25
N ASN A 110 -11.75 13.48 -2.46
CA ASN A 110 -10.80 14.52 -2.07
C ASN A 110 -9.78 14.07 -1.01
N LEU A 111 -10.00 12.91 -0.36
CA LEU A 111 -9.07 12.30 0.60
C LEU A 111 -8.20 11.20 -0.04
N SER A 112 -8.24 11.08 -1.38
CA SER A 112 -7.47 10.11 -2.14
C SER A 112 -5.97 10.39 -2.05
N LEU A 113 -5.19 9.45 -1.50
CA LEU A 113 -3.73 9.54 -1.49
C LEU A 113 -3.15 9.54 -2.91
N TRP A 114 -3.77 8.78 -3.82
CA TRP A 114 -3.41 8.72 -5.23
C TRP A 114 -3.53 10.08 -5.89
N LYS A 115 -4.54 10.87 -5.57
CA LYS A 115 -4.72 12.22 -6.15
C LYS A 115 -3.55 13.14 -5.79
N SER A 116 -3.15 13.16 -4.52
CA SER A 116 -2.00 13.93 -4.05
C SER A 116 -0.70 13.45 -4.71
N PHE A 117 -0.48 12.13 -4.74
CA PHE A 117 0.70 11.55 -5.39
C PHE A 117 0.73 11.85 -6.90
N TYR A 118 -0.42 11.74 -7.57
CA TYR A 118 -0.54 12.02 -9.01
C TYR A 118 -0.12 13.45 -9.33
N THR A 119 -0.60 14.43 -8.56
CA THR A 119 -0.27 15.85 -8.75
C THR A 119 1.24 16.10 -8.71
N PHE A 120 1.95 15.49 -7.77
CA PHE A 120 3.38 15.78 -7.58
C PHE A 120 4.33 14.90 -8.41
N TYR A 121 3.96 13.65 -8.71
CA TYR A 121 4.89 12.67 -9.28
C TYR A 121 4.51 12.15 -10.67
N ILE A 122 3.25 12.30 -11.07
CA ILE A 122 2.73 11.77 -12.34
C ILE A 122 2.44 12.90 -13.31
N LEU A 123 1.68 13.92 -12.90
CA LEU A 123 1.29 15.05 -13.74
C LEU A 123 2.50 15.77 -14.40
N PRO A 124 3.66 15.92 -13.73
CA PRO A 124 4.83 16.53 -14.35
C PRO A 124 5.57 15.62 -15.36
N ASP A 125 5.28 14.31 -15.40
CA ASP A 125 5.99 13.32 -16.21
C ASP A 125 5.03 12.56 -17.15
N PRO A 126 4.88 13.03 -18.40
CA PRO A 126 4.01 12.41 -19.40
C PRO A 126 4.29 10.94 -19.68
N SER A 127 5.52 10.46 -19.44
CA SER A 127 5.88 9.07 -19.67
C SER A 127 5.13 8.11 -18.73
N LYS A 128 4.67 8.61 -17.58
CA LYS A 128 3.94 7.84 -16.55
C LYS A 128 2.42 7.80 -16.79
N HIS A 129 1.88 8.65 -17.66
CA HIS A 129 0.43 8.84 -17.84
C HIS A 129 -0.32 7.58 -18.32
N ASN A 130 0.30 6.78 -19.19
CA ASN A 130 -0.34 5.56 -19.72
C ASN A 130 -0.59 4.53 -18.60
N LEU A 131 0.43 4.25 -17.79
CA LEU A 131 0.31 3.31 -16.68
C LEU A 131 -0.60 3.86 -15.57
N ALA A 132 -0.57 5.17 -15.31
CA ALA A 132 -1.49 5.82 -14.38
C ALA A 132 -2.96 5.68 -14.82
N SER A 133 -3.25 5.90 -16.11
CA SER A 133 -4.59 5.70 -16.67
C SER A 133 -5.08 4.25 -16.54
N GLN A 134 -4.16 3.29 -16.69
CA GLN A 134 -4.46 1.87 -16.51
C GLN A 134 -4.84 1.54 -15.06
N ILE A 135 -4.14 2.12 -14.08
CA ILE A 135 -4.48 1.98 -12.65
C ILE A 135 -5.89 2.50 -12.40
N GLU A 136 -6.21 3.72 -12.84
CA GLU A 136 -7.54 4.31 -12.63
C GLU A 136 -8.66 3.48 -13.24
N HIS A 137 -8.42 2.92 -14.43
CA HIS A 137 -9.37 2.03 -15.08
C HIS A 137 -9.55 0.71 -14.30
N ASP A 138 -8.47 0.09 -13.82
CA ASP A 138 -8.54 -1.14 -13.04
C ASP A 138 -9.23 -0.92 -11.68
N VAL A 139 -9.02 0.24 -11.03
CA VAL A 139 -9.71 0.65 -9.81
C VAL A 139 -11.22 0.83 -10.05
N LYS A 140 -11.62 1.53 -11.12
CA LYS A 140 -13.05 1.70 -11.48
C LYS A 140 -13.74 0.36 -11.69
N ARG A 141 -13.07 -0.58 -12.35
CA ARG A 141 -13.58 -1.95 -12.53
C ARG A 141 -13.76 -2.65 -11.18
N MET A 142 -12.79 -2.53 -10.30
CA MET A 142 -12.84 -3.12 -8.96
C MET A 142 -13.99 -2.56 -8.11
N TRP A 143 -14.25 -1.26 -8.18
CA TRP A 143 -15.41 -0.64 -7.52
C TRP A 143 -16.74 -1.17 -8.02
N GLY A 144 -16.88 -1.34 -9.34
CA GLY A 144 -18.13 -1.81 -9.95
C GLY A 144 -18.40 -3.30 -9.75
N GLN A 145 -17.36 -4.12 -9.62
CA GLN A 145 -17.48 -5.59 -9.69
C GLN A 145 -17.22 -6.31 -8.35
N HIS A 146 -16.46 -5.70 -7.44
CA HIS A 146 -15.84 -6.43 -6.34
C HIS A 146 -16.13 -5.86 -4.95
N ILE A 147 -16.32 -4.54 -4.82
CA ILE A 147 -16.50 -3.90 -3.51
C ILE A 147 -17.98 -3.56 -3.26
N SER A 148 -18.58 -4.22 -2.27
CA SER A 148 -19.91 -3.88 -1.75
C SER A 148 -19.77 -2.87 -0.60
N TRP A 149 -19.95 -1.59 -0.90
CA TRP A 149 -19.70 -0.50 0.04
C TRP A 149 -20.67 -0.43 1.22
N SER A 150 -21.88 -0.94 1.07
CA SER A 150 -22.85 -1.08 2.17
C SER A 150 -22.39 -2.05 3.25
N ASP A 151 -21.46 -2.95 2.90
CA ASP A 151 -21.10 -4.08 3.76
C ASP A 151 -19.75 -3.91 4.46
N ARG A 152 -19.08 -2.77 4.25
CA ARG A 152 -17.71 -2.48 4.71
C ARG A 152 -17.56 -2.50 6.24
N ASN A 153 -18.60 -2.09 6.97
CA ASN A 153 -18.61 -1.99 8.43
C ASN A 153 -19.38 -3.12 9.11
N ILE A 154 -19.85 -4.12 8.35
CA ILE A 154 -20.68 -5.19 8.91
C ILE A 154 -19.76 -6.29 9.46
N THR A 155 -19.25 -6.07 10.66
CA THR A 155 -18.57 -7.08 11.49
C THR A 155 -19.08 -6.95 12.93
N THR A 156 -18.88 -7.99 13.75
CA THR A 156 -19.30 -8.02 15.16
C THR A 156 -18.70 -6.89 15.99
N HIS A 157 -17.61 -6.27 15.53
CA HIS A 157 -16.89 -5.20 16.23
C HIS A 157 -17.34 -3.79 15.86
N PHE A 158 -18.10 -3.62 14.76
CA PHE A 158 -18.51 -2.30 14.25
C PHE A 158 -20.02 -2.14 14.08
N ASP A 159 -20.77 -3.23 13.91
CA ASP A 159 -22.24 -3.19 13.81
C ASP A 159 -22.90 -3.81 15.05
N ARG A 160 -23.85 -3.09 15.64
CA ARG A 160 -24.59 -3.53 16.84
C ARG A 160 -25.70 -4.53 16.50
N ASP A 161 -26.08 -4.64 15.23
CA ASP A 161 -27.11 -5.55 14.75
C ASP A 161 -26.49 -6.92 14.41
N VAL A 162 -26.50 -7.82 15.40
CA VAL A 162 -25.93 -9.18 15.28
C VAL A 162 -26.57 -9.98 14.14
N ARG A 163 -27.84 -9.72 13.79
CA ARG A 163 -28.51 -10.42 12.68
C ARG A 163 -27.94 -10.00 11.35
N LYS A 164 -27.71 -8.70 11.14
CA LYS A 164 -27.03 -8.20 9.92
C LYS A 164 -25.61 -8.75 9.79
N VAL A 165 -24.90 -8.85 10.91
CA VAL A 165 -23.57 -9.47 10.94
C VAL A 165 -23.65 -10.95 10.56
N ALA A 166 -24.52 -11.73 11.20
CA ALA A 166 -24.70 -13.14 10.86
C ALA A 166 -25.09 -13.34 9.38
N ASP A 167 -26.05 -12.56 8.88
CA ASP A 167 -26.47 -12.59 7.47
C ASP A 167 -25.31 -12.28 6.52
N LYS A 168 -24.39 -11.38 6.91
CA LYS A 168 -23.22 -11.06 6.10
C LYS A 168 -22.25 -12.23 6.00
N TYR A 169 -21.99 -12.92 7.11
CA TYR A 169 -21.11 -14.09 7.14
C TYR A 169 -21.71 -15.23 6.32
N LEU A 170 -23.02 -15.46 6.46
CA LEU A 170 -23.75 -16.48 5.69
C LEU A 170 -23.85 -16.17 4.19
N LYS A 171 -23.81 -14.88 3.79
CA LYS A 171 -23.79 -14.46 2.38
C LYS A 171 -22.45 -14.71 1.68
N ILE A 172 -21.37 -14.98 2.42
CA ILE A 172 -20.10 -15.39 1.81
C ILE A 172 -20.18 -16.87 1.48
N THR A 173 -20.73 -17.16 0.31
CA THR A 173 -20.94 -18.54 -0.18
C THR A 173 -19.85 -19.00 -1.15
N ASP A 174 -18.97 -18.10 -1.59
CA ASP A 174 -17.97 -18.38 -2.63
C ASP A 174 -16.60 -17.79 -2.28
N GLU A 175 -15.74 -18.63 -1.69
CA GLU A 175 -14.34 -18.28 -1.38
C GLU A 175 -13.58 -17.82 -2.62
N TYR A 176 -13.86 -18.41 -3.78
CA TYR A 176 -13.17 -18.11 -5.02
C TYR A 176 -13.49 -16.70 -5.53
N LYS A 177 -14.74 -16.23 -5.34
CA LYS A 177 -15.11 -14.85 -5.60
C LYS A 177 -14.30 -13.87 -4.75
N GLU A 178 -14.05 -14.21 -3.49
CA GLU A 178 -13.30 -13.35 -2.56
C GLU A 178 -11.80 -13.31 -2.89
N VAL A 179 -11.23 -14.46 -3.23
CA VAL A 179 -9.83 -14.56 -3.70
C VAL A 179 -9.62 -13.78 -5.01
N LYS A 180 -10.60 -13.77 -5.93
CA LYS A 180 -10.53 -12.93 -7.13
C LYS A 180 -10.41 -11.45 -6.82
N LYS A 181 -11.05 -10.96 -5.75
CA LYS A 181 -10.92 -9.55 -5.33
C LYS A 181 -9.51 -9.25 -4.85
N VAL A 182 -8.89 -10.18 -4.12
CA VAL A 182 -7.49 -10.06 -3.70
C VAL A 182 -6.59 -10.01 -4.92
N ASN A 183 -6.76 -10.88 -5.91
CA ASN A 183 -5.96 -10.84 -7.14
C ASN A 183 -6.12 -9.54 -7.93
N ALA A 184 -7.35 -9.01 -8.02
CA ALA A 184 -7.59 -7.71 -8.66
C ALA A 184 -6.89 -6.57 -7.90
N TYR A 185 -6.94 -6.61 -6.57
CA TYR A 185 -6.22 -5.67 -5.71
C TYR A 185 -4.70 -5.75 -5.90
N LEU A 186 -4.15 -6.97 -5.90
CA LEU A 186 -2.72 -7.21 -6.08
C LEU A 186 -2.20 -6.69 -7.43
N LYS A 187 -3.01 -6.81 -8.49
CA LYS A 187 -2.67 -6.22 -9.79
C LYS A 187 -2.50 -4.69 -9.70
N ILE A 188 -3.45 -4.02 -9.05
CA ILE A 188 -3.41 -2.56 -8.84
C ILE A 188 -2.18 -2.18 -8.00
N ILE A 189 -1.93 -2.90 -6.91
CA ILE A 189 -0.75 -2.65 -6.06
C ILE A 189 0.55 -2.87 -6.82
N GLY A 190 0.65 -3.94 -7.62
CA GLY A 190 1.84 -4.20 -8.44
C GLY A 190 2.14 -3.07 -9.43
N GLN A 191 1.12 -2.45 -10.02
CA GLN A 191 1.28 -1.28 -10.87
C GLN A 191 1.67 -0.04 -10.06
N LEU A 192 1.01 0.20 -8.91
CA LEU A 192 1.25 1.35 -8.05
C LEU A 192 2.69 1.40 -7.53
N LYS A 193 3.28 0.25 -7.22
CA LYS A 193 4.67 0.16 -6.76
C LYS A 193 5.69 0.65 -7.76
N GLN A 194 5.43 0.46 -9.05
CA GLN A 194 6.33 0.94 -10.09
C GLN A 194 6.52 2.47 -10.01
N PHE A 195 5.54 3.17 -9.44
CA PHE A 195 5.63 4.60 -9.19
C PHE A 195 6.15 4.94 -7.79
N VAL A 196 5.58 4.31 -6.76
CA VAL A 196 5.76 4.79 -5.38
C VAL A 196 7.06 4.30 -4.75
N PHE A 197 7.47 3.06 -5.04
CA PHE A 197 8.63 2.46 -4.37
C PHE A 197 9.98 3.05 -4.76
N PRO A 198 10.22 3.47 -6.03
CA PRO A 198 11.42 4.23 -6.37
C PRO A 198 11.56 5.52 -5.54
N GLU A 199 10.47 6.26 -5.37
CA GLU A 199 10.45 7.49 -4.58
C GLU A 199 10.63 7.20 -3.09
N TYR A 200 9.96 6.17 -2.57
CA TYR A 200 10.13 5.74 -1.18
C TYR A 200 11.58 5.31 -0.88
N THR A 201 12.19 4.54 -1.78
CA THR A 201 13.59 4.10 -1.63
C THR A 201 14.53 5.30 -1.58
N LEU A 202 14.29 6.31 -2.41
CA LEU A 202 15.06 7.55 -2.40
C LEU A 202 14.92 8.29 -1.05
N ILE A 203 13.70 8.48 -0.58
CA ILE A 203 13.41 9.15 0.70
C ILE A 203 14.05 8.39 1.87
N LYS A 204 13.91 7.06 1.88
CA LYS A 204 14.53 6.16 2.86
C LYS A 204 16.06 6.28 2.86
N ASN A 205 16.69 6.31 1.70
CA ASN A 205 18.15 6.45 1.59
C ASN A 205 18.63 7.81 2.13
N PHE A 206 17.91 8.89 1.86
CA PHE A 206 18.24 10.20 2.44
C PHE A 206 18.05 10.24 3.94
N TRP A 207 17.01 9.60 4.46
CA TRP A 207 16.78 9.45 5.89
C TRP A 207 17.96 8.76 6.59
N TYR A 208 18.48 7.69 6.00
CA TYR A 208 19.66 7.00 6.52
C TYR A 208 20.96 7.81 6.43
N ALA A 209 21.11 8.62 5.39
CA ALA A 209 22.31 9.42 5.19
C ALA A 209 22.38 10.64 6.12
N ASN A 210 21.24 11.19 6.56
CA ASN A 210 21.16 12.35 7.44
C ASN A 210 20.04 12.19 8.49
N PRO A 211 20.24 11.40 9.56
CA PRO A 211 19.19 11.10 10.54
C PRO A 211 18.80 12.30 11.43
N VAL A 212 19.36 13.50 11.23
CA VAL A 212 19.29 14.59 12.22
C VAL A 212 18.52 15.83 11.76
N ASP A 213 18.29 16.08 10.47
CA ASP A 213 17.46 17.22 10.04
C ASP A 213 16.63 16.89 8.79
N VAL A 214 15.32 16.70 9.01
CA VAL A 214 14.32 16.54 7.94
C VAL A 214 14.38 17.70 6.93
N ILE A 215 14.76 18.89 7.40
CA ILE A 215 14.99 20.09 6.59
C ILE A 215 16.11 19.88 5.57
N ASP A 216 17.19 19.17 5.92
CA ASP A 216 18.30 18.94 5.01
C ASP A 216 17.99 17.80 4.02
N ILE A 217 17.22 16.79 4.42
CA ILE A 217 16.67 15.78 3.49
C ILE A 217 15.78 16.45 2.44
N ILE A 218 14.94 17.39 2.85
CA ILE A 218 14.05 18.16 1.98
C ILE A 218 14.85 18.99 0.96
N LYS A 219 15.84 19.79 1.42
CA LYS A 219 16.72 20.57 0.54
C LYS A 219 17.52 19.71 -0.43
N ILE A 220 17.94 18.53 0.02
CA ILE A 220 18.67 17.57 -0.79
C ILE A 220 17.73 17.06 -1.89
N LEU A 221 16.53 16.58 -1.57
CA LEU A 221 15.50 16.16 -2.54
C LEU A 221 15.15 17.24 -3.58
N ASP A 222 15.08 18.51 -3.18
CA ASP A 222 14.89 19.65 -4.09
C ASP A 222 16.02 19.79 -5.13
N SER A 223 17.26 19.46 -4.75
CA SER A 223 18.38 19.45 -5.69
C SER A 223 18.33 18.29 -6.70
N TYR A 224 17.65 17.17 -6.37
CA TYR A 224 17.49 16.00 -7.26
C TYR A 224 16.43 16.19 -8.33
N LEU A 225 15.29 16.78 -7.97
CA LEU A 225 14.15 16.90 -8.88
C LEU A 225 14.33 18.03 -9.91
N GLY A 226 15.41 18.83 -9.78
CA GLY A 226 15.77 19.89 -10.71
C GLY A 226 16.82 19.54 -11.77
N LYS A 227 17.71 18.54 -11.59
CA LYS A 227 18.81 18.25 -12.54
C LYS A 227 19.36 16.80 -12.54
N ASP A 228 19.51 16.29 -13.78
CA ASP A 228 20.57 15.41 -14.34
C ASP A 228 20.85 14.00 -13.75
N GLU A 229 20.95 13.00 -14.64
CA GLU A 229 21.17 11.56 -14.35
C GLU A 229 22.41 11.26 -13.47
N LYS A 230 23.41 12.16 -13.50
CA LYS A 230 24.64 12.03 -12.73
C LYS A 230 24.42 12.06 -11.21
N ILE A 231 23.45 12.83 -10.72
CA ILE A 231 23.22 12.93 -9.27
C ILE A 231 22.58 11.63 -8.75
N ARG A 232 21.77 10.96 -9.57
CA ARG A 232 21.20 9.63 -9.30
C ARG A 232 22.30 8.57 -9.14
N SER A 233 23.34 8.62 -9.97
CA SER A 233 24.51 7.75 -9.87
C SER A 233 25.29 7.98 -8.57
N CYS A 234 25.53 9.24 -8.19
CA CYS A 234 26.27 9.57 -6.97
C CYS A 234 25.55 9.13 -5.67
N VAL A 235 24.21 9.23 -5.59
CA VAL A 235 23.48 8.74 -4.40
C VAL A 235 23.57 7.23 -4.25
N ASN A 236 23.46 6.53 -5.37
CA ASN A 236 23.60 5.08 -5.39
C ASN A 236 25.03 4.66 -4.95
N GLU A 237 26.06 5.43 -5.30
CA GLU A 237 27.44 5.21 -4.84
C GLU A 237 27.62 5.49 -3.35
N ILE A 238 27.04 6.56 -2.81
CA ILE A 238 27.09 6.89 -1.37
C ILE A 238 26.40 5.80 -0.54
N TYR A 239 25.24 5.31 -0.99
CA TYR A 239 24.55 4.19 -0.35
C TYR A 239 25.42 2.91 -0.36
N PHE A 240 26.08 2.62 -1.48
CA PHE A 240 27.00 1.48 -1.59
C PHE A 240 28.22 1.60 -0.67
N TYR A 241 28.72 2.82 -0.46
CA TYR A 241 29.86 3.07 0.41
C TYR A 241 29.50 2.87 1.90
N ASN A 242 28.36 3.41 2.33
CA ASN A 242 27.92 3.32 3.73
C ASN A 242 27.44 1.89 4.11
N THR A 243 26.83 1.15 3.18
CA THR A 243 26.46 -0.26 3.41
C THR A 243 27.66 -1.20 3.46
N LYS A 244 28.81 -0.82 2.87
CA LYS A 244 30.08 -1.54 3.02
C LYS A 244 30.72 -1.32 4.39
N GLN A 245 30.68 -0.10 4.93
CA GLN A 245 31.25 0.21 6.24
C GLN A 245 30.46 -0.42 7.40
N LEU A 246 29.13 -0.58 7.26
CA LEU A 246 28.30 -1.26 8.26
C LEU A 246 28.48 -2.80 8.29
N LYS A 247 29.25 -3.37 7.35
CA LYS A 247 29.54 -4.81 7.26
C LYS A 247 31.01 -5.16 7.60
N GLN A 248 31.81 -4.19 8.03
CA GLN A 248 33.15 -4.39 8.61
C GLN A 248 33.08 -4.22 10.13
#